data_AF-A0A523YDL3-F1
#
_entry.id   AF-A0A523YDL3-F1
#
_cell.length_a   1.000
_cell.length_b   1.000
_cell.length_c   1.000
_cell.angle_alpha   90.00
_cell.angle_beta   90.00
_cell.angle_gamma   90.00
#
_symmetry.space_group_name_H-M   'P 1'
#
loop_
_entity.id
_entity.type
_entity.pdbx_description
1 polymer ?
#
loop_
_entity_poly.entity_id
_entity_poly.type
_entity_poly.pdbx_seq_one_letter_code
_entity_poly.pdbx_strand_id
1 'polypeptide(L)'
;MLPLRIANLMGLDTKSAQHGAAITEALHNIEDTEAFYQFLSDKKNGIEYETKPERLLTLARMYKKLQERAKLPNETAMNFSKQLMLKVEQARTYIKNQIEQGNERPFSSLTVDGHKFFTDKEIKALSGIGRSSVIIELSEQHKLEDSLTELFLSKFIAKSKHESLTSGQQRVKKLVEVVT
;
A
#
# COMPACT_ATOMS: atom_id res chain seq x y z
N MET A 1 -2.65 -32.24 -4.10
CA MET A 1 -2.85 -32.76 -2.72
C MET A 1 -2.72 -31.70 -1.61
N LEU A 2 -2.70 -30.40 -1.93
CA LEU A 2 -2.53 -29.33 -0.94
C LEU A 2 -3.69 -29.22 0.10
N PRO A 3 -4.98 -29.37 -0.26
CA PRO A 3 -6.06 -29.32 0.73
C PRO A 3 -5.90 -30.35 1.86
N LEU A 4 -5.43 -31.56 1.52
CA LEU A 4 -5.14 -32.62 2.49
C LEU A 4 -3.95 -32.28 3.39
N ARG A 5 -2.90 -31.66 2.83
CA ARG A 5 -1.74 -31.18 3.59
C ARG A 5 -2.15 -30.12 4.61
N ILE A 6 -2.97 -29.14 4.19
CA ILE A 6 -3.49 -28.09 5.08
C ILE A 6 -4.42 -28.70 6.14
N ALA A 7 -5.28 -29.64 5.76
CA ALA A 7 -6.16 -30.33 6.69
C ALA A 7 -5.35 -31.03 7.80
N ASN A 8 -4.30 -31.77 7.42
CA ASN A 8 -3.41 -32.42 8.37
C ASN A 8 -2.66 -31.42 9.26
N LEU A 9 -2.14 -30.34 8.67
CA LEU A 9 -1.37 -29.32 9.39
C LEU A 9 -2.20 -28.57 10.45
N MET A 10 -3.45 -28.24 10.10
CA MET A 10 -4.38 -27.47 10.92
C MET A 10 -5.31 -28.35 11.78
N GLY A 11 -5.20 -29.67 11.65
CA GLY A 11 -6.03 -30.64 12.38
C GLY A 11 -7.50 -30.62 11.99
N LEU A 12 -7.79 -30.34 10.72
CA LEU A 12 -9.13 -30.29 10.13
C LEU A 12 -9.50 -31.65 9.51
N ASP A 13 -10.76 -32.04 9.67
CA ASP A 13 -11.35 -33.20 9.01
C ASP A 13 -11.90 -32.85 7.63
N THR A 14 -11.38 -33.49 6.57
CA THR A 14 -11.84 -33.28 5.19
C THR A 14 -13.24 -33.83 4.90
N LYS A 15 -13.79 -34.69 5.78
CA LYS A 15 -15.16 -35.19 5.68
C LYS A 15 -16.19 -34.23 6.27
N SER A 16 -15.75 -33.26 7.07
CA SER A 16 -16.61 -32.18 7.59
C SER A 16 -16.83 -31.13 6.50
N ALA A 17 -18.10 -30.86 6.17
CA ALA A 17 -18.47 -29.83 5.20
C ALA A 17 -17.95 -28.44 5.61
N GLN A 18 -17.99 -28.12 6.90
CA GLN A 18 -17.49 -26.84 7.44
C GLN A 18 -15.98 -26.70 7.26
N HIS A 19 -15.21 -27.76 7.50
CA HIS A 19 -13.77 -27.76 7.33
C HIS A 19 -13.37 -27.71 5.84
N GLY A 20 -14.07 -28.46 4.99
CA GLY A 20 -13.86 -28.42 3.55
C GLY A 20 -14.13 -27.03 2.96
N ALA A 21 -15.19 -26.36 3.43
CA ALA A 21 -15.48 -24.98 3.06
C ALA A 21 -14.38 -24.02 3.51
N ALA A 22 -13.93 -24.11 4.76
CA ALA A 22 -12.86 -23.26 5.29
C ALA A 22 -11.53 -23.42 4.54
N ILE A 23 -11.16 -24.66 4.16
CA ILE A 23 -9.96 -24.90 3.34
C ILE A 23 -10.10 -24.28 1.95
N THR A 24 -11.27 -24.45 1.33
CA THR A 24 -11.55 -23.88 0.01
C THR A 24 -11.49 -22.36 0.03
N GLU A 25 -12.10 -21.73 1.02
CA GLU A 25 -12.07 -20.28 1.22
C GLU A 25 -10.65 -19.75 1.56
N ALA A 26 -9.91 -20.48 2.39
CA ALA A 26 -8.54 -20.13 2.73
C ALA A 26 -7.64 -20.08 1.48
N LEU A 27 -7.77 -21.08 0.61
CA LEU A 27 -7.02 -21.21 -0.64
C LEU A 27 -7.46 -20.23 -1.74
N HIS A 28 -8.68 -19.68 -1.64
CA HIS A 28 -9.17 -18.73 -2.64
C HIS A 28 -8.25 -17.50 -2.74
N ASN A 29 -7.74 -17.20 -3.94
CA ASN A 29 -6.80 -16.10 -4.25
C ASN A 29 -5.43 -16.17 -3.54
N ILE A 30 -5.00 -17.36 -3.12
CA ILE A 30 -3.60 -17.62 -2.75
C ILE A 30 -2.82 -17.92 -4.04
N GLU A 31 -1.77 -17.16 -4.31
CA GLU A 31 -0.97 -17.30 -5.55
C GLU A 31 0.16 -18.31 -5.38
N ASP A 32 0.89 -18.23 -4.27
CA ASP A 32 1.91 -19.21 -3.92
C ASP A 32 1.42 -20.11 -2.79
N THR A 33 0.96 -21.29 -3.18
CA THR A 33 0.41 -22.27 -2.25
C THR A 33 1.45 -22.93 -1.34
N GLU A 34 2.70 -23.03 -1.77
CA GLU A 34 3.76 -23.65 -0.95
C GLU A 34 4.30 -22.66 0.08
N ALA A 35 4.50 -21.40 -0.30
CA ALA A 35 4.83 -20.36 0.65
C ALA A 35 3.69 -20.13 1.66
N PHE A 36 2.43 -20.25 1.23
CA PHE A 36 1.29 -20.23 2.15
C PHE A 36 1.30 -21.42 3.12
N TYR A 37 1.57 -22.64 2.65
CA TYR A 37 1.69 -23.81 3.52
C TYR A 37 2.80 -23.64 4.56
N GLN A 38 3.96 -23.12 4.16
CA GLN A 38 5.06 -22.83 5.09
C GLN A 38 4.66 -21.77 6.13
N PHE A 39 4.01 -20.69 5.70
CA PHE A 39 3.49 -19.66 6.60
C PHE A 39 2.53 -20.23 7.65
N LEU A 40 1.61 -21.10 7.24
CA LEU A 40 0.72 -21.80 8.17
C LEU A 40 1.51 -22.63 9.19
N SER A 41 2.54 -23.35 8.74
CA SER A 41 3.38 -24.16 9.62
C SER A 41 4.05 -23.32 10.71
N ASP A 42 4.56 -22.15 10.32
CA ASP A 42 5.29 -21.26 11.23
C ASP A 42 4.36 -20.50 12.19
N LYS A 43 3.12 -20.24 11.79
CA LYS A 43 2.19 -19.35 12.51
C LYS A 43 0.99 -20.06 13.16
N LYS A 44 0.76 -21.36 12.93
CA LYS A 44 -0.40 -22.11 13.44
C LYS A 44 -0.61 -22.08 14.96
N ASN A 45 0.44 -21.81 15.73
CA ASN A 45 0.41 -21.75 17.19
C ASN A 45 0.29 -20.32 17.74
N GLY A 46 0.38 -19.30 16.87
CA GLY A 46 0.43 -17.89 17.28
C GLY A 46 -0.93 -17.22 17.49
N ILE A 47 -2.04 -17.94 17.28
CA ILE A 47 -3.39 -17.44 17.47
C ILE A 47 -4.08 -18.29 18.54
N GLU A 48 -4.31 -17.67 19.69
CA GLU A 48 -5.03 -18.27 20.81
C GLU A 48 -6.54 -17.98 20.68
N TYR A 49 -7.37 -18.85 21.27
CA TYR A 49 -8.84 -18.68 21.41
C TYR A 49 -9.71 -18.78 20.13
N GLU A 50 -9.17 -19.18 18.98
CA GLU A 50 -9.97 -19.47 17.77
C GLU A 50 -10.19 -20.97 17.53
N THR A 51 -11.35 -21.34 16.97
CA THR A 51 -11.58 -22.70 16.49
C THR A 51 -10.66 -23.02 15.31
N LYS A 52 -10.39 -24.31 15.05
CA LYS A 52 -9.44 -24.71 13.98
C LYS A 52 -9.79 -24.10 12.60
N PRO A 53 -11.06 -24.06 12.15
CA PRO A 53 -11.43 -23.43 10.87
C PRO A 53 -11.24 -21.91 10.89
N GLU A 54 -11.63 -21.25 11.98
CA GLU A 54 -11.45 -19.79 12.13
C GLU A 54 -9.98 -19.42 12.10
N ARG A 55 -9.13 -20.18 12.80
CA ARG A 55 -7.68 -20.00 12.78
C ARG A 55 -7.10 -20.08 11.38
N LEU A 56 -7.53 -21.06 10.60
CA LEU A 56 -7.10 -21.18 9.20
C LEU A 56 -7.53 -19.95 8.39
N LEU A 57 -8.76 -19.48 8.55
CA LEU A 57 -9.26 -18.29 7.86
C LEU A 57 -8.52 -17.02 8.29
N THR A 58 -8.22 -16.86 9.57
CA THR A 58 -7.45 -15.73 10.10
C THR A 58 -6.03 -15.72 9.54
N LEU A 59 -5.34 -16.85 9.57
CA LEU A 59 -4.00 -16.99 8.97
C LEU A 59 -4.04 -16.76 7.45
N ALA A 60 -5.07 -17.25 6.75
CA ALA A 60 -5.26 -16.99 5.32
C ALA A 60 -5.43 -15.49 5.05
N ARG A 61 -6.23 -14.77 5.84
CA ARG A 61 -6.38 -13.30 5.73
C ARG A 61 -5.05 -12.58 5.97
N MET A 62 -4.27 -13.01 6.97
CA MET A 62 -2.95 -12.44 7.25
C MET A 62 -1.99 -12.66 6.08
N TYR A 63 -1.94 -13.87 5.52
CA TYR A 63 -1.07 -14.19 4.40
C TYR A 63 -1.47 -13.42 3.13
N LYS A 64 -2.77 -13.32 2.83
CA LYS A 64 -3.27 -12.52 1.70
C LYS A 64 -2.81 -11.06 1.80
N LYS A 65 -2.85 -10.47 3.01
CA LYS A 65 -2.28 -9.12 3.25
C LYS A 65 -0.77 -9.06 2.99
N LEU A 66 -0.02 -10.10 3.33
CA LEU A 66 1.43 -10.16 3.04
C LEU A 66 1.69 -10.27 1.53
N GLN A 67 0.94 -11.11 0.82
CA GLN A 67 1.03 -11.24 -0.63
C GLN A 67 0.71 -9.91 -1.33
N GLU A 68 -0.35 -9.22 -0.89
CA GLU A 68 -0.68 -7.87 -1.40
C GLU A 68 0.44 -6.87 -1.15
N ARG A 69 1.08 -6.90 0.04
CA ARG A 69 2.22 -6.05 0.37
C ARG A 69 3.48 -6.37 -0.43
N ALA A 70 3.72 -7.64 -0.75
CA ALA A 70 4.86 -8.07 -1.56
C ALA A 70 4.74 -7.62 -3.02
N LYS A 71 3.52 -7.47 -3.53
CA LYS A 71 3.24 -6.92 -4.87
C LYS A 71 3.39 -5.40 -4.94
N LEU A 72 3.48 -4.72 -3.81
CA LEU A 72 3.68 -3.29 -3.81
C LEU A 72 5.06 -2.99 -4.40
N PRO A 73 5.19 -1.99 -5.28
CA PRO A 73 6.47 -1.58 -5.83
C PRO A 73 7.26 -0.79 -4.77
N ASN A 74 7.54 -1.43 -3.62
CA ASN A 74 8.13 -0.79 -2.44
C ASN A 74 9.47 -0.15 -2.79
N GLU A 75 10.33 -0.86 -3.52
CA GLU A 75 11.63 -0.34 -3.95
C GLU A 75 11.50 0.86 -4.89
N THR A 76 10.58 0.81 -5.86
CA THR A 76 10.32 1.94 -6.76
C THR A 76 9.75 3.14 -6.00
N ALA A 77 8.82 2.90 -5.07
CA ALA A 77 8.22 3.92 -4.23
C ALA A 77 9.26 4.59 -3.34
N MET A 78 10.08 3.79 -2.62
CA MET A 78 11.15 4.27 -1.77
C MET A 78 12.19 5.05 -2.57
N ASN A 79 12.63 4.54 -3.72
CA ASN A 79 13.61 5.23 -4.57
C ASN A 79 13.07 6.58 -5.07
N PHE A 80 11.82 6.63 -5.54
CA PHE A 80 11.19 7.88 -5.95
C PHE A 80 11.05 8.88 -4.78
N SER A 81 10.54 8.42 -3.64
CA SER A 81 10.35 9.23 -2.43
C SER A 81 11.67 9.80 -1.91
N LYS A 82 12.73 8.98 -1.88
CA LYS A 82 14.06 9.39 -1.44
C LYS A 82 14.67 10.45 -2.35
N GLN A 83 14.59 10.25 -3.67
CA GLN A 83 15.10 11.24 -4.63
C GLN A 83 14.34 12.57 -4.52
N LEU A 84 13.01 12.52 -4.39
CA LEU A 84 12.19 13.70 -4.22
C LEU A 84 12.48 14.41 -2.90
N MET A 85 12.64 13.67 -1.80
CA MET A 85 12.99 14.23 -0.49
C MET A 85 14.32 14.98 -0.55
N LEU A 86 15.38 14.37 -1.09
CA LEU A 86 16.70 15.02 -1.24
C LEU A 86 16.61 16.31 -2.07
N LYS A 87 15.79 16.30 -3.11
CA LYS A 87 15.56 17.46 -3.97
C LYS A 87 14.82 18.59 -3.24
N VAL A 88 13.86 18.24 -2.37
CA VAL A 88 13.20 19.22 -1.49
C VAL A 88 14.18 19.78 -0.47
N GLU A 89 15.05 18.96 0.12
CA GLU A 89 16.09 19.42 1.04
C GLU A 89 17.04 20.43 0.39
N GLN A 90 17.49 20.15 -0.85
CA GLN A 90 18.32 21.06 -1.64
C GLN A 90 17.65 22.42 -1.88
N ALA A 91 16.35 22.43 -2.16
CA ALA A 91 15.60 23.63 -2.45
C ALA A 91 14.96 24.30 -1.22
N ARG A 92 15.11 23.73 -0.02
CA ARG A 92 14.32 24.06 1.18
C ARG A 92 14.38 25.54 1.53
N THR A 93 15.58 26.11 1.61
CA THR A 93 15.77 27.53 1.97
C THR A 93 15.08 28.47 0.99
N TYR A 94 15.21 28.20 -0.32
CA TYR A 94 14.54 28.98 -1.34
C TYR A 94 13.02 28.90 -1.19
N ILE A 95 12.49 27.69 -1.00
CA ILE A 95 11.05 27.46 -0.85
C ILE A 95 10.51 28.19 0.38
N LYS A 96 11.22 28.17 1.52
CA LYS A 96 10.84 28.91 2.73
C LYS A 96 10.71 30.41 2.45
N ASN A 97 11.73 31.00 1.83
CA ASN A 97 11.71 32.43 1.48
C ASN A 97 10.54 32.79 0.56
N GLN A 98 10.21 31.92 -0.41
CA GLN A 98 9.07 32.13 -1.29
C GLN A 98 7.74 32.07 -0.55
N ILE A 99 7.58 31.15 0.40
CA ILE A 99 6.38 31.05 1.24
C ILE A 99 6.22 32.32 2.09
N GLU A 100 7.31 32.82 2.69
CA GLU A 100 7.31 34.06 3.48
C GLU A 100 6.96 35.29 2.63
N GLN A 101 7.32 35.29 1.35
CA GLN A 101 6.94 36.32 0.38
C GLN A 101 5.49 36.18 -0.14
N GLY A 102 4.72 35.21 0.36
CA GLY A 102 3.33 34.99 -0.03
C GLY A 102 3.14 34.23 -1.35
N ASN A 103 4.17 33.58 -1.87
CA ASN A 103 4.02 32.73 -3.05
C ASN A 103 3.29 31.43 -2.69
N GLU A 104 2.11 31.22 -3.25
CA GLU A 104 1.29 30.04 -2.99
C GLU A 104 1.80 28.75 -3.66
N ARG A 105 2.72 28.86 -4.64
CA ARG A 105 3.20 27.73 -5.45
C ARG A 105 4.74 27.71 -5.61
N PRO A 106 5.49 27.73 -4.50
CA PRO A 106 6.95 27.89 -4.52
C PRO A 106 7.68 26.74 -5.23
N PHE A 107 7.11 25.53 -5.21
CA PHE A 107 7.65 24.36 -5.92
C PHE A 107 7.50 24.46 -7.44
N SER A 108 6.42 25.07 -7.92
CA SER A 108 6.16 25.21 -9.36
C SER A 108 6.90 26.39 -9.98
N SER A 109 7.20 27.42 -9.19
CA SER A 109 7.92 28.61 -9.64
C SER A 109 9.45 28.46 -9.66
N LEU A 110 9.99 27.44 -8.99
CA LEU A 110 11.43 27.24 -8.93
C LEU A 110 11.98 26.72 -10.27
N THR A 111 12.81 27.54 -10.91
CA THR A 111 13.51 27.22 -12.15
C THR A 111 15.02 27.35 -11.98
N VAL A 112 15.79 26.46 -12.61
CA VAL A 112 17.25 26.49 -12.68
C VAL A 112 17.63 26.41 -14.16
N ASP A 113 18.47 27.34 -14.63
CA ASP A 113 18.90 27.44 -16.03
C ASP A 113 17.74 27.46 -17.04
N GLY A 114 16.63 28.13 -16.68
CA GLY A 114 15.43 28.21 -17.52
C GLY A 114 14.56 26.96 -17.53
N HIS A 115 14.93 25.91 -16.80
CA HIS A 115 14.16 24.67 -16.68
C HIS A 115 13.48 24.56 -15.32
N LYS A 116 12.29 23.93 -15.27
CA LYS A 116 11.61 23.63 -14.01
C LYS A 116 12.50 22.73 -13.16
N PHE A 117 12.78 23.15 -11.93
CA PHE A 117 13.56 22.33 -11.01
C PHE A 117 12.78 21.07 -10.65
N PHE A 118 11.50 21.18 -10.30
CA PHE A 118 10.60 20.05 -10.08
C PHE A 118 9.81 19.70 -11.34
N THR A 119 9.74 18.41 -11.66
CA THR A 119 8.89 17.89 -12.74
C THR A 119 7.42 17.95 -12.34
N ASP A 120 6.53 17.95 -13.34
CA ASP A 120 5.07 17.97 -13.06
C ASP A 120 4.62 16.72 -12.26
N LYS A 121 5.31 15.59 -12.42
CA LYS A 121 5.07 14.38 -11.62
C LYS A 121 5.44 14.57 -10.15
N GLU A 122 6.60 15.19 -9.88
CA GLU A 122 7.06 15.50 -8.53
C GLU A 122 6.14 16.52 -7.86
N ILE A 123 5.74 17.58 -8.57
CA ILE A 123 4.79 18.58 -8.05
C ILE A 123 3.44 17.93 -7.71
N LYS A 124 2.97 17.01 -8.55
CA LYS A 124 1.74 16.25 -8.29
C LYS A 124 1.87 15.30 -7.08
N ALA A 125 3.06 14.75 -6.85
CA ALA A 125 3.32 13.94 -5.67
C ALA A 125 3.32 14.79 -4.40
N LEU A 126 4.04 15.91 -4.41
CA LEU A 126 4.11 16.86 -3.29
C LEU A 126 2.74 17.44 -2.94
N SER A 127 1.96 17.87 -3.92
CA SER A 127 0.59 18.37 -3.70
C SER A 127 -0.36 17.32 -3.14
N GLY A 128 -0.05 16.03 -3.30
CA GLY A 128 -0.78 14.94 -2.68
C GLY A 128 -0.48 14.77 -1.18
N ILE A 129 0.59 15.36 -0.66
CA ILE A 129 0.92 15.37 0.78
C ILE A 129 0.20 16.53 1.47
N GLY A 130 0.26 17.73 0.89
CA GLY A 130 -0.40 18.89 1.45
C GLY A 130 0.13 20.22 0.92
N ARG A 131 -0.06 21.27 1.72
CA ARG A 131 0.41 22.63 1.41
C ARG A 131 1.94 22.72 1.48
N SER A 132 2.51 23.72 0.81
CA SER A 132 3.96 23.92 0.76
C SER A 132 4.62 24.06 2.13
N SER A 133 3.96 24.71 3.09
CA SER A 133 4.43 24.79 4.47
C SER A 133 4.54 23.42 5.14
N VAL A 134 3.53 22.56 4.97
CA VAL A 134 3.48 21.19 5.54
C VAL A 134 4.61 20.34 4.95
N ILE A 135 4.86 20.45 3.65
CA ILE A 135 5.95 19.71 2.99
C ILE A 135 7.30 20.09 3.58
N ILE A 136 7.53 21.38 3.82
CA ILE A 136 8.78 21.88 4.41
C ILE A 136 8.91 21.41 5.86
N GLU A 137 7.84 21.49 6.64
CA GLU A 137 7.82 20.98 8.02
C GLU A 137 8.16 19.48 8.07
N LEU A 138 7.54 18.67 7.20
CA LEU A 138 7.84 17.24 7.09
C LEU A 138 9.28 16.97 6.66
N SER A 139 9.86 17.80 5.80
CA SER A 139 11.28 17.72 5.43
C SER A 139 12.18 18.02 6.62
N GLU A 140 11.86 19.03 7.43
CA GLU A 140 12.63 19.40 8.63
C GLU A 140 12.54 18.34 9.74
N GLN A 141 11.41 17.63 9.82
CA GLN A 141 11.23 16.51 10.73
C GLN A 141 11.80 15.18 10.21
N HIS A 142 12.42 15.17 9.02
CA HIS A 142 12.88 13.95 8.32
C HIS A 142 11.78 12.90 8.10
N LYS A 143 10.52 13.32 7.96
CA LYS A 143 9.34 12.45 7.73
C LYS A 143 8.80 12.49 6.31
N LEU A 144 9.40 13.33 5.44
CA LEU A 144 8.89 13.53 4.09
C LEU A 144 9.01 12.27 3.22
N GLU A 145 10.11 11.52 3.33
CA GLU A 145 10.31 10.26 2.59
C GLU A 145 9.24 9.22 2.95
N ASP A 146 8.99 9.01 4.25
CA ASP A 146 7.98 8.07 4.73
C ASP A 146 6.58 8.48 4.27
N SER A 147 6.25 9.77 4.39
CA SER A 147 4.95 10.31 3.99
C SER A 147 4.71 10.16 2.48
N LEU A 148 5.74 10.41 1.66
CA LEU A 148 5.68 10.20 0.21
C LEU A 148 5.52 8.72 -0.15
N THR A 149 6.21 7.85 0.57
CA THR A 149 6.14 6.39 0.36
C THR A 149 4.74 5.88 0.71
N GLU A 150 4.19 6.27 1.86
CA GLU A 150 2.83 5.90 2.27
C GLU A 150 1.78 6.41 1.28
N LEU A 151 1.93 7.65 0.78
CA LEU A 151 1.04 8.21 -0.25
C LEU A 151 1.12 7.42 -1.56
N PHE A 152 2.33 7.01 -1.98
CA PHE A 152 2.51 6.24 -3.20
C PHE A 152 1.88 4.85 -3.08
N LEU A 153 2.14 4.16 -1.96
CA LEU A 153 1.60 2.84 -1.68
C LEU A 153 0.08 2.85 -1.55
N SER A 154 -0.49 3.84 -0.87
CA SER A 154 -1.95 3.97 -0.74
C SER A 154 -2.64 4.21 -2.09
N LYS A 155 -2.07 5.06 -2.95
CA LYS A 155 -2.58 5.28 -4.32
C LYS A 155 -2.45 4.03 -5.18
N PHE A 156 -1.35 3.29 -5.06
CA PHE A 156 -1.16 2.02 -5.77
C PHE A 156 -2.18 0.97 -5.34
N ILE A 157 -2.40 0.81 -4.02
CA ILE A 157 -3.42 -0.09 -3.48
C ILE A 157 -4.81 0.31 -3.98
N ALA A 158 -5.15 1.60 -3.95
CA ALA A 158 -6.44 2.09 -4.42
C ALA A 158 -6.65 1.81 -5.92
N LYS A 159 -5.60 1.99 -6.74
CA LYS A 159 -5.62 1.69 -8.17
C LYS A 159 -5.76 0.19 -8.44
N SER A 160 -4.94 -0.64 -7.80
CA SER A 160 -4.99 -2.10 -7.91
C SER A 160 -6.36 -2.64 -7.51
N LYS A 161 -6.94 -2.13 -6.42
CA LYS A 161 -8.32 -2.44 -6.01
C LYS A 161 -9.35 -1.99 -7.03
N HIS A 162 -9.15 -0.87 -7.72
CA HIS A 162 -10.10 -0.41 -8.74
C HIS A 162 -10.02 -1.26 -10.01
N GLU A 163 -8.82 -1.66 -10.42
CA GLU A 163 -8.58 -2.51 -11.58
C GLU A 163 -9.07 -3.95 -11.36
N SER A 164 -9.11 -4.43 -10.12
CA SER A 164 -9.68 -5.73 -9.76
C SER A 164 -11.22 -5.76 -9.64
N LEU A 165 -11.88 -4.60 -9.66
CA LEU A 165 -13.35 -4.53 -9.71
C LEU A 165 -13.85 -4.92 -11.10
N THR A 166 -14.97 -5.65 -11.16
CA THR A 166 -15.69 -5.87 -12.42
C THR A 166 -16.18 -4.55 -13.01
N SER A 167 -16.38 -4.50 -14.33
CA SER A 167 -16.82 -3.29 -15.05
C SER A 167 -18.12 -2.69 -14.50
N GLY A 168 -19.04 -3.51 -13.97
CA GLY A 168 -20.24 -3.06 -13.26
C GLY A 168 -19.94 -2.37 -11.92
N GLN A 169 -19.05 -2.95 -11.12
CA GLN A 169 -18.65 -2.39 -9.82
C GLN A 169 -17.83 -1.09 -9.96
N GLN A 170 -17.02 -0.98 -11.01
CA GLN A 170 -16.30 0.26 -11.34
C GLN A 170 -17.27 1.40 -11.69
N ARG A 171 -18.36 1.12 -12.42
CA ARG A 171 -19.39 2.11 -12.76
C ARG A 171 -20.14 2.62 -11.52
N VAL A 172 -20.53 1.72 -10.63
CA VAL A 172 -21.21 2.09 -9.37
C VAL A 172 -20.29 2.94 -8.49
N LYS A 173 -19.00 2.57 -8.36
CA LYS A 173 -18.05 3.36 -7.57
C LYS A 173 -17.86 4.78 -8.11
N LYS A 174 -17.76 4.94 -9.43
CA LYS A 174 -17.70 6.25 -10.09
C LYS A 174 -18.96 7.09 -9.86
N LEU A 175 -20.14 6.46 -9.84
CA LEU A 175 -21.40 7.15 -9.55
C LEU A 175 -21.45 7.66 -8.10
N VAL A 176 -20.91 6.92 -7.14
CA VAL A 176 -20.88 7.32 -5.73
C VAL A 176 -19.85 8.43 -5.47
N GLU A 177 -18.67 8.39 -6.10
CA GLU A 177 -17.62 9.40 -5.95
C GLU A 177 -17.98 10.77 -6.56
N VAL A 178 -18.97 10.85 -7.46
CA VAL A 178 -19.44 12.11 -8.08
C VAL A 178 -20.53 12.80 -7.24
N VAL A 179 -21.12 12.09 -6.27
CA VAL A 179 -22.26 12.58 -5.46
C VAL A 179 -21.82 13.12 -4.08
N THR A 180 -20.53 12.98 -3.74
CA THR A 180 -19.87 13.58 -2.55
C THR A 180 -18.89 14.66 -2.95
#